data_AF-A0A520B717-F1
#
_entry.id   AF-A0A520B717-F1
#
_cell.length_a   1.000
_cell.length_b   1.000
_cell.length_c   1.000
_cell.angle_alpha   90.00
_cell.angle_beta   90.00
_cell.angle_gamma   90.00
#
_symmetry.space_group_name_H-M   'P 1'
#
loop_
_entity.id
_entity.type
_entity.pdbx_description
1 polymer ?
#
loop_
_entity_poly.entity_id
_entity_poly.type
_entity_poly.pdbx_seq_one_letter_code
_entity_poly.pdbx_strand_id
1 'polypeptide(L)' 'MPGRCLNLMTLLAPAPIDEDWEAEKAGWRCFVMGNDTPSGRRGSRLRAAWQRGYDAASRSGDPQGLML' A
#
# COMPACT_ATOMS: atom_id res chain seq x y z
N MET A 1 19.52 6.43 -33.72
CA MET A 1 18.64 6.84 -32.61
C MET A 1 19.52 7.33 -31.48
N PRO A 2 19.44 8.61 -31.07
CA PRO A 2 20.33 9.11 -30.03
C PRO A 2 19.98 8.41 -28.71
N GLY A 3 21.00 7.81 -28.09
CA GLY A 3 20.88 7.10 -26.82
C GLY A 3 20.34 8.04 -25.76
N ARG A 4 19.24 7.62 -25.13
CA ARG A 4 18.60 8.36 -24.05
C ARG A 4 19.56 8.29 -22.85
N CYS A 5 20.35 9.34 -22.62
CA CYS A 5 21.14 9.48 -21.40
C CYS A 5 20.18 9.45 -20.21
N LEU A 6 20.13 8.32 -19.51
CA LEU A 6 19.38 8.20 -18.27
C LEU A 6 20.10 9.04 -17.21
N ASN A 7 19.41 10.06 -16.70
CA ASN A 7 19.90 10.82 -15.57
C ASN A 7 19.76 9.96 -14.31
N LEU A 8 20.89 9.49 -13.79
CA LEU A 8 20.96 8.66 -12.59
C LEU A 8 20.27 9.32 -11.38
N MET A 9 20.38 10.64 -11.24
CA MET A 9 19.72 11.36 -10.13
C MET A 9 18.20 11.33 -10.24
N THR A 10 17.63 11.23 -11.45
CA THR A 10 16.19 11.06 -11.65
C THR A 10 15.73 9.65 -11.31
N LEU A 11 16.57 8.63 -11.53
CA LEU A 11 16.26 7.24 -11.18
C LEU A 11 16.39 6.97 -9.67
N LEU A 12 17.28 7.70 -8.99
CA LEU A 12 17.47 7.63 -7.55
C LEU A 12 16.55 8.57 -6.77
N ALA A 13 15.79 9.43 -7.47
CA ALA A 13 14.79 10.26 -6.82
C ALA A 13 13.77 9.36 -6.11
N PRO A 14 13.27 9.75 -4.93
CA PRO A 14 12.19 9.03 -4.27
C PRO A 14 11.04 8.79 -5.25
N ALA A 15 10.60 7.54 -5.36
CA ALA A 15 9.44 7.23 -6.16
C ALA A 15 8.23 8.02 -5.63
N PRO A 16 7.33 8.49 -6.51
CA PRO A 16 6.06 9.03 -6.08
C PRO A 16 5.37 8.05 -5.12
N ILE A 17 4.77 8.58 -4.06
CA ILE A 17 3.99 7.77 -3.13
C ILE A 17 2.77 7.25 -3.88
N ASP A 18 2.62 5.94 -3.95
CA ASP A 18 1.39 5.30 -4.41
C ASP A 18 0.39 5.26 -3.25
N GLU A 19 -0.56 6.19 -3.27
CA GLU A 19 -1.56 6.34 -2.21
C GLU A 19 -2.46 5.10 -2.06
N ASP A 20 -2.73 4.38 -3.15
CA ASP A 20 -3.55 3.17 -3.09
C ASP A 20 -2.75 2.04 -2.41
N TRP A 21 -1.46 1.93 -2.72
CA TRP A 21 -0.56 1.00 -2.03
C TRP A 21 -0.40 1.32 -0.54
N GLU A 22 -0.25 2.59 -0.19
CA GLU A 22 -0.17 3.00 1.22
C GLU A 22 -1.47 2.70 1.98
N ALA A 23 -2.63 2.93 1.35
CA ALA A 23 -3.92 2.58 1.94
C ALA A 23 -4.06 1.08 2.13
N GLU A 24 -3.64 0.27 1.16
CA GLU A 24 -3.65 -1.20 1.26
C GLU A 24 -2.76 -1.70 2.40
N LYS A 25 -1.53 -1.19 2.53
CA LYS A 25 -0.65 -1.49 3.67
C LYS A 25 -1.26 -1.08 5.00
N ALA A 26 -1.94 0.07 5.05
CA ALA A 26 -2.64 0.50 6.25
C ALA A 26 -3.78 -0.46 6.64
N GLY A 27 -4.50 -1.02 5.65
CA GLY A 27 -5.50 -2.06 5.87
C GLY A 27 -4.91 -3.32 6.47
N TRP A 28 -3.80 -3.79 5.90
CA TRP A 28 -3.08 -4.95 6.40
C TRP A 28 -2.64 -4.78 7.86
N ARG A 29 -2.00 -3.63 8.16
CA ARG A 29 -1.54 -3.28 9.52
C ARG A 29 -2.68 -3.21 10.52
N CYS A 30 -3.82 -2.65 10.11
CA CYS A 30 -5.03 -2.62 10.92
C CYS A 30 -5.50 -4.04 11.29
N PHE A 31 -5.55 -4.97 10.34
CA PHE A 31 -5.90 -6.37 10.64
C PHE A 31 -4.92 -6.99 11.65
N VAL A 32 -3.61 -6.86 11.40
CA VAL A 32 -2.57 -7.39 12.28
C VAL A 32 -2.66 -6.84 13.70
N MET A 33 -2.97 -5.56 13.85
CA MET A 33 -3.14 -4.91 15.16
C MET A 33 -4.53 -5.11 15.79
N GLY A 34 -5.45 -5.85 15.14
CA GLY A 34 -6.81 -6.05 15.62
C GLY A 34 -7.67 -4.78 15.59
N ASN A 35 -7.35 -3.84 14.72
CA ASN A 35 -8.09 -2.60 14.52
C ASN A 35 -8.99 -2.70 13.28
N ASP A 36 -10.30 -2.68 13.47
CA ASP A 36 -11.30 -2.68 12.40
C ASP A 36 -11.63 -1.28 11.88
N THR A 37 -11.03 -0.23 12.47
CA THR A 37 -11.30 1.16 12.11
C THR A 37 -10.70 1.49 10.75
N PRO A 38 -11.55 1.77 9.76
CA PRO A 38 -11.11 1.83 8.39
C PRO A 38 -10.75 3.25 7.93
N SER A 39 -9.61 3.39 7.25
CA SER A 39 -9.10 4.69 6.77
C SER A 39 -9.81 5.19 5.50
N GLY A 40 -9.79 6.52 5.28
CA GLY A 40 -10.40 7.16 4.12
C GLY A 40 -11.92 7.34 4.21
N ARG A 41 -12.47 8.26 3.39
CA ARG A 41 -13.92 8.51 3.34
C ARG A 41 -14.65 7.30 2.76
N ARG A 42 -15.84 6.99 3.30
CA ARG A 42 -16.71 5.93 2.78
C ARG A 42 -16.98 6.15 1.28
N GLY A 43 -16.80 5.10 0.47
CA GLY A 43 -16.96 5.15 -0.99
C GLY A 43 -15.77 5.72 -1.77
N SER A 44 -14.70 6.17 -1.10
CA SER A 44 -13.49 6.64 -1.78
C SER A 44 -12.64 5.48 -2.32
N ARG A 45 -11.80 5.77 -3.33
CA ARG A 45 -10.81 4.83 -3.87
C ARG A 45 -9.86 4.32 -2.77
N LEU A 46 -9.37 5.23 -1.94
CA LEU A 46 -8.47 4.90 -0.81
C LEU A 46 -9.15 3.97 0.19
N ARG A 47 -10.45 4.16 0.44
CA ARG A 47 -11.21 3.26 1.30
C ARG A 47 -11.31 1.86 0.70
N ALA A 48 -11.51 1.74 -0.61
CA ALA A 48 -11.52 0.44 -1.28
C ALA A 48 -10.14 -0.23 -1.21
N ALA A 49 -9.06 0.53 -1.40
CA ALA A 49 -7.69 0.03 -1.28
C ALA A 49 -7.36 -0.46 0.14
N TRP A 50 -7.73 0.31 1.16
CA TRP A 50 -7.63 -0.11 2.55
C TRP A 50 -8.37 -1.41 2.82
N GLN A 51 -9.61 -1.54 2.34
CA GLN A 51 -10.39 -2.77 2.54
C GLN A 51 -9.72 -3.98 1.89
N ARG A 52 -9.17 -3.83 0.68
CA ARG A 52 -8.44 -4.92 0.00
C ARG A 52 -7.28 -5.43 0.85
N GLY A 53 -6.51 -4.54 1.47
CA GLY A 53 -5.37 -4.92 2.32
C GLY A 53 -5.80 -5.63 3.59
N TYR A 54 -6.87 -5.15 4.23
CA TYR A 54 -7.48 -5.80 5.39
C TYR A 54 -7.99 -7.21 5.05
N ASP A 55 -8.70 -7.36 3.93
CA ASP A 55 -9.23 -8.64 3.45
C ASP A 55 -8.12 -9.59 2.98
N ALA A 56 -7.01 -9.08 2.48
CA ALA A 56 -5.84 -9.88 2.13
C ALA A 56 -5.16 -10.43 3.39
N ALA A 57 -4.96 -9.58 4.40
CA ALA A 57 -4.38 -9.99 5.68
C ALA A 57 -5.25 -11.04 6.40
N SER A 58 -6.58 -10.89 6.37
CA SER A 58 -7.49 -11.85 7.00
C SER A 58 -7.51 -13.24 6.35
N ARG A 59 -7.11 -13.32 5.08
CA ARG A 59 -6.96 -14.59 4.36
C ARG A 59 -5.54 -15.15 4.41
N SER A 60 -4.59 -14.42 5.02
CA SER A 60 -3.21 -14.86 5.14
C SER A 60 -3.06 -15.88 6.28
N GLY A 61 -2.25 -16.91 6.04
CA GLY A 61 -1.85 -17.87 7.09
C GLY A 61 -0.80 -17.31 8.05
N ASP A 62 -0.07 -16.26 7.64
CA ASP A 62 0.90 -15.54 8.48
C ASP A 62 0.89 -14.03 8.15
N PRO A 63 -0.15 -13.30 8.57
CA PRO A 63 -0.26 -11.87 8.29
C PRO A 63 0.78 -11.03 9.04
N GLN A 64 1.26 -11.51 10.19
CA GLN A 64 2.28 -10.82 10.99
C GLN A 64 3.66 -10.93 10.33
N GLY A 65 4.05 -12.13 9.89
CA GLY A 65 5.36 -12.36 9.27
C GLY A 65 5.51 -11.78 7.86
N LEU A 66 4.40 -11.52 7.17
CA LEU A 66 4.37 -10.87 5.85
C LEU A 66 4.19 -9.34 5.92
N MET A 67 4.10 -8.76 7.12
CA MET A 67 3.95 -7.33 7.31
C MET A 67 5.32 -6.64 7.14
N LEU A 68 5.47 -5.87 6.06
CA LEU A 68 6.64 -5.00 5.78
C LEU A 68 6.66 -3.74 6.64
#